data_AF-A0A8X7E5J9-F1
#
_entry.id   AF-A0A8X7E5J9-F1
#
_cell.length_a   1.000
_cell.length_b   1.000
_cell.length_c   1.000
_cell.angle_alpha   90.00
_cell.angle_beta   90.00
_cell.angle_gamma   90.00
#
_symmetry.space_group_name_H-M   'P 1'
#
loop_
_entity.id
_entity.type
_entity.pdbx_description
1 polymer ?
#
loop_
_entity_poly.entity_id
_entity_poly.type
_entity_poly.pdbx_seq_one_letter_code
_entity_poly.pdbx_strand_id
1 'polypeptide(L)'
;AESLGVPESVLSLIMFGIGSSLPETVFGILSARKGETEALLGDVFGTNIYTVLVITGVCALVSPIRVSEGVFMGRAIPAMLFASALTHVLIANDRRISRLEGVIMIVAYALFLYLLIWPSAWTP
;
A
#
# COMPACT_ATOMS: atom_id res chain seq x y z
N ALA A 1 -14.77 17.36 -4.33
CA ALA A 1 -14.90 16.02 -4.94
C ALA A 1 -15.34 16.13 -6.40
N GLU A 2 -16.39 16.90 -6.72
CA GLU A 2 -16.89 17.07 -8.10
C GLU A 2 -15.91 17.79 -9.08
N SER A 3 -14.96 18.60 -8.61
CA SER A 3 -14.04 19.35 -9.49
C SER A 3 -12.89 18.53 -10.08
N LEU A 4 -12.65 17.29 -9.63
CA LEU A 4 -11.55 16.43 -10.09
C LEU A 4 -12.01 15.21 -10.89
N GLY A 5 -13.32 14.94 -10.98
CA GLY A 5 -13.85 13.75 -11.68
C GLY A 5 -13.49 12.41 -11.03
N VAL A 6 -13.00 12.42 -9.78
CA VAL A 6 -12.60 11.21 -9.03
C VAL A 6 -13.77 10.73 -8.17
N PRO A 7 -14.14 9.44 -8.20
CA PRO A 7 -15.21 8.93 -7.36
C PRO A 7 -14.89 9.09 -5.87
N GLU A 8 -15.88 9.50 -5.08
CA GLU A 8 -15.75 9.74 -3.64
C GLU A 8 -15.23 8.51 -2.89
N SER A 9 -15.65 7.31 -3.32
CA SER A 9 -15.20 6.01 -2.78
C SER A 9 -13.70 5.79 -2.87
N VAL A 10 -13.03 6.39 -3.86
CA VAL A 10 -11.59 6.27 -4.08
C VAL A 10 -10.85 7.19 -3.14
N LEU A 11 -11.35 8.42 -3.00
CA LEU A 11 -10.79 9.38 -2.07
C LEU A 11 -10.90 8.85 -0.63
N SER A 12 -12.07 8.30 -0.26
CA SER A 12 -12.26 7.69 1.06
C SER A 12 -11.32 6.49 1.28
N LEU A 13 -11.10 5.67 0.24
CA LEU A 13 -10.17 4.55 0.31
C LEU A 13 -8.73 5.01 0.56
N ILE A 14 -8.26 6.03 -0.18
CA ILE A 14 -6.92 6.60 -0.02
C ILE A 14 -6.75 7.18 1.38
N MET A 15 -7.72 7.99 1.83
CA MET A 15 -7.65 8.62 3.15
C MET A 15 -7.68 7.59 4.28
N PHE A 16 -8.50 6.54 4.15
CA PHE A 16 -8.55 5.46 5.12
C PHE A 16 -7.23 4.69 5.16
N GLY A 17 -6.69 4.30 4.00
CA GLY A 17 -5.42 3.57 3.92
C GLY A 17 -4.23 4.36 4.46
N ILE A 18 -4.14 5.65 4.13
CA ILE A 18 -3.09 6.52 4.70
C ILE A 18 -3.30 6.64 6.21
N GLY A 19 -4.53 6.98 6.64
CA GLY A 19 -4.84 7.21 8.04
C GLY A 19 -4.59 6.00 8.92
N SER A 20 -4.92 4.80 8.45
CA SER A 20 -4.68 3.55 9.17
C SER A 20 -3.21 3.23 9.33
N SER A 21 -2.35 3.64 8.40
CA SER A 21 -0.91 3.31 8.38
C SER A 21 0.02 4.40 8.96
N LEU A 22 -0.56 5.52 9.44
CA LEU A 22 0.21 6.60 10.09
C LEU A 22 0.91 6.11 11.37
N PRO A 23 0.23 5.40 12.30
CA PRO A 23 0.88 4.89 13.52
C PRO A 23 2.09 4.00 13.23
N GLU A 24 1.97 3.10 12.25
CA GLU A 24 2.99 2.16 11.80
C GLU A 24 4.15 2.91 11.14
N THR A 25 3.86 3.97 10.37
CA THR A 25 4.90 4.83 9.81
C THR A 25 5.70 5.51 10.92
N VAL A 26 5.02 6.02 11.96
CA VAL A 26 5.68 6.64 13.12
C VAL A 26 6.50 5.60 13.89
N PHE A 27 5.93 4.43 14.18
CA PHE A 27 6.63 3.30 14.81
C PHE A 27 7.88 2.93 14.02
N GLY A 28 7.75 2.79 12.71
CA GLY A 28 8.84 2.41 11.83
C GLY A 28 9.99 3.44 11.81
N ILE A 29 9.67 4.73 11.78
CA ILE A 29 10.68 5.80 11.90
C ILE A 29 11.41 5.71 13.26
N LEU A 30 10.67 5.47 14.34
CA LEU A 30 11.25 5.38 15.69
C LEU A 30 12.15 4.14 15.83
N SER A 31 11.71 2.97 15.37
CA SER A 31 12.49 1.73 15.41
C SER A 31 13.72 1.80 14.50
N ALA A 32 13.60 2.38 13.30
CA ALA A 32 14.75 2.62 12.42
C ALA A 32 15.81 3.51 13.09
N ARG A 33 15.40 4.56 13.81
CA ARG A 33 16.32 5.44 14.55
C ARG A 33 17.00 4.76 15.73
N LYS A 34 16.34 3.77 16.34
CA LYS A 34 16.89 2.96 17.44
C LYS A 34 17.75 1.79 16.96
N GLY A 35 17.80 1.53 15.65
CA GLY A 35 18.47 0.35 15.07
C GLY A 35 17.67 -0.95 15.21
N GLU A 36 16.41 -0.89 15.65
CA GLU A 36 15.50 -2.04 15.85
C GLU A 36 14.89 -2.49 14.51
N THR A 37 15.75 -2.81 13.54
CA THR A 37 15.34 -3.09 12.14
C THR A 37 14.49 -4.36 12.03
N GLU A 38 14.79 -5.39 12.82
CA GLU A 38 14.01 -6.64 12.81
C GLU A 38 12.57 -6.43 13.30
N ALA A 39 12.39 -5.60 14.35
CA ALA A 39 11.06 -5.24 14.86
C ALA A 39 10.27 -4.42 13.84
N LEU A 40 10.93 -3.45 13.18
CA LEU A 40 10.35 -2.67 12.08
C LEU A 40 9.88 -3.58 10.93
N LEU A 41 10.73 -4.50 10.46
CA LEU A 41 10.38 -5.38 9.35
C LEU A 41 9.28 -6.37 9.76
N GLY A 42 9.33 -6.88 10.99
CA GLY A 42 8.29 -7.75 11.55
C GLY A 42 6.93 -7.07 11.59
N ASP A 43 6.87 -5.79 11.95
CA ASP A 43 5.64 -5.00 11.92
C ASP A 43 5.13 -4.78 10.49
N VAL A 44 5.99 -4.27 9.59
CA VAL A 44 5.61 -3.97 8.20
C VAL A 44 5.14 -5.20 7.43
N PHE A 45 5.86 -6.32 7.51
CA PHE A 45 5.46 -7.54 6.82
C PHE A 45 4.33 -8.27 7.56
N GLY A 46 4.35 -8.29 8.89
CA GLY A 46 3.38 -8.99 9.72
C GLY A 46 1.97 -8.39 9.58
N THR A 47 1.83 -7.07 9.68
CA THR A 47 0.55 -6.37 9.54
C THR A 47 -0.04 -6.54 8.13
N ASN A 48 0.79 -6.50 7.08
CA ASN A 48 0.36 -6.74 5.70
C ASN A 48 -0.13 -8.18 5.49
N ILE A 49 0.63 -9.19 5.98
CA ILE A 49 0.22 -10.60 5.89
C ILE A 49 -1.08 -10.84 6.69
N TYR A 50 -1.17 -10.28 7.90
CA TYR A 50 -2.37 -10.39 8.74
C TYR A 50 -3.60 -9.77 8.07
N THR A 51 -3.46 -8.59 7.48
CA THR A 51 -4.58 -7.91 6.80
C THR A 51 -5.06 -8.68 5.57
N VAL A 52 -4.13 -9.16 4.74
CA VAL A 52 -4.49 -9.88 3.50
C VAL A 52 -5.06 -11.27 3.80
N LEU A 53 -4.52 -12.00 4.79
CA LEU A 53 -4.96 -13.36 5.07
C LEU A 53 -6.08 -13.43 6.11
N VAL A 54 -5.87 -12.83 7.27
CA VAL A 54 -6.78 -12.98 8.42
C VAL A 54 -7.96 -12.02 8.30
N ILE A 55 -7.72 -10.71 8.17
CA ILE A 55 -8.82 -9.72 8.12
C ILE A 55 -9.70 -10.00 6.91
N THR A 56 -9.10 -10.13 5.72
CA THR A 56 -9.86 -10.41 4.49
C THR A 56 -10.59 -11.76 4.56
N GLY A 57 -9.94 -12.81 5.08
CA GLY A 57 -10.54 -14.13 5.25
C GLY A 57 -11.74 -14.10 6.20
N VAL A 58 -11.60 -13.44 7.36
CA VAL A 58 -12.70 -13.29 8.33
C VAL A 58 -13.84 -12.46 7.73
N CYS A 59 -13.55 -11.35 7.05
CA CYS A 59 -14.58 -10.56 6.36
C CYS A 59 -15.33 -11.40 5.32
N ALA A 60 -14.63 -12.22 4.53
CA ALA A 60 -15.24 -13.11 3.54
C ALA A 60 -16.13 -14.21 4.15
N LEU A 61 -15.80 -14.69 5.36
CA LEU A 61 -16.64 -15.63 6.11
C LEU A 61 -17.95 -14.99 6.61
N VAL A 62 -17.89 -13.71 6.98
CA VAL A 62 -19.08 -12.95 7.45
C VAL A 62 -19.95 -12.53 6.28
N SER A 63 -19.36 -12.00 5.20
CA SER A 63 -20.07 -11.54 4.01
C SER A 63 -19.18 -11.71 2.78
N PRO A 64 -19.62 -12.50 1.76
CA PRO A 64 -18.84 -12.68 0.53
C PRO A 64 -18.49 -11.34 -0.13
N ILE A 65 -17.19 -11.09 -0.29
CA ILE A 65 -16.66 -9.86 -0.87
C ILE A 65 -16.72 -9.96 -2.39
N ARG A 66 -17.53 -9.12 -3.04
CA ARG A 66 -17.54 -8.98 -4.50
C ARG A 66 -16.46 -7.99 -4.93
N VAL A 67 -15.44 -8.49 -5.62
CA VAL A 67 -14.39 -7.65 -6.21
C VAL A 67 -14.85 -7.14 -7.56
N SER A 68 -14.84 -5.83 -7.78
CA SER A 68 -15.14 -5.27 -9.10
C SER A 68 -13.93 -5.41 -10.03
N GLU A 69 -14.16 -5.88 -11.25
CA GLU A 69 -13.08 -6.09 -12.25
C GLU A 69 -12.38 -4.79 -12.68
N GLY A 70 -12.99 -3.62 -12.41
CA GLY A 70 -12.45 -2.32 -12.80
C GLY A 70 -11.15 -1.96 -12.05
N VAL A 71 -11.23 -1.03 -11.10
CA VAL A 71 -10.01 -0.43 -10.52
C VAL A 71 -9.24 -1.36 -9.60
N PHE A 72 -9.93 -2.28 -8.91
CA PHE A 72 -9.26 -3.21 -8.00
C PHE A 72 -8.44 -4.26 -8.76
N MET A 73 -9.06 -4.97 -9.71
CA MET A 73 -8.40 -6.02 -10.49
C MET A 73 -7.38 -5.45 -11.48
N GLY A 74 -7.72 -4.35 -12.16
CA GLY A 74 -6.87 -3.78 -13.22
C GLY A 74 -5.72 -2.90 -12.72
N ARG A 75 -5.79 -2.35 -11.50
CA ARG A 75 -4.79 -1.36 -11.02
C ARG A 75 -4.28 -1.63 -9.61
N ALA A 76 -5.17 -1.78 -8.63
CA ALA A 76 -4.75 -1.90 -7.23
C ALA A 76 -3.96 -3.18 -6.95
N ILE A 77 -4.45 -4.34 -7.40
CA ILE A 77 -3.77 -5.63 -7.22
C ILE A 77 -2.42 -5.67 -7.95
N PRO A 78 -2.32 -5.31 -9.25
CA PRO A 78 -1.04 -5.23 -9.94
C PRO A 78 -0.04 -4.29 -9.26
N ALA A 79 -0.50 -3.14 -8.76
CA ALA A 79 0.35 -2.20 -8.04
C ALA A 79 0.87 -2.77 -6.71
N MET A 80 0.03 -3.48 -5.94
CA MET A 80 0.48 -4.18 -4.72
C MET A 80 1.54 -5.23 -5.05
N LEU A 81 1.31 -6.05 -6.07
CA LEU A 81 2.29 -7.06 -6.51
C LEU A 81 3.61 -6.42 -6.96
N PHE A 82 3.53 -5.34 -7.74
CA PHE A 82 4.70 -4.57 -8.16
C PHE A 82 5.46 -4.00 -6.97
N ALA A 83 4.77 -3.38 -6.00
CA ALA A 83 5.40 -2.81 -4.82
C ALA A 83 6.08 -3.89 -3.95
N SER A 84 5.45 -5.05 -3.77
CA SER A 84 6.06 -6.19 -3.08
C SER A 84 7.28 -6.73 -3.81
N ALA A 85 7.20 -6.88 -5.13
CA ALA A 85 8.33 -7.34 -5.95
C ALA A 85 9.50 -6.35 -5.94
N LEU A 86 9.21 -5.05 -6.09
CA LEU A 86 10.20 -3.97 -5.99
C LEU A 86 10.90 -4.01 -4.64
N THR A 87 10.14 -4.05 -3.55
CA THR A 87 10.69 -4.12 -2.18
C THR A 87 11.57 -5.36 -1.99
N HIS A 88 11.14 -6.52 -2.51
CA HIS A 88 11.92 -7.75 -2.45
C HIS A 88 13.25 -7.63 -3.19
N VAL A 89 13.26 -7.10 -4.42
CA VAL A 89 14.47 -6.91 -5.23
C VAL A 89 15.46 -5.97 -4.54
N LEU A 90 14.96 -4.88 -3.96
CA LEU A 90 15.80 -3.91 -3.24
C LEU A 90 16.46 -4.54 -2.01
N ILE A 91 15.68 -5.27 -1.19
CA ILE A 91 16.22 -5.98 -0.02
C ILE A 91 17.18 -7.11 -0.43
N ALA A 92 16.90 -7.82 -1.51
CA ALA A 92 17.68 -8.99 -1.91
C ALA A 92 19.12 -8.66 -2.33
N ASN A 93 19.38 -7.43 -2.76
CA ASN A 93 20.66 -7.02 -3.31
C ASN A 93 21.76 -6.94 -2.23
N ASP A 94 21.52 -6.18 -1.16
CA ASP A 94 22.51 -5.95 -0.09
C ASP A 94 21.94 -6.12 1.33
N ARG A 95 20.75 -6.73 1.45
CA ARG A 95 20.03 -6.99 2.72
C ARG A 95 19.78 -5.72 3.55
N ARG A 96 19.74 -4.57 2.89
CA ARG A 96 19.39 -3.29 3.51
C ARG A 96 18.54 -2.50 2.55
N ILE A 97 17.88 -1.46 3.07
CA ILE A 97 17.23 -0.45 2.25
C ILE A 97 17.99 0.85 2.49
N SER A 98 18.70 1.30 1.47
CA SER A 98 19.41 2.58 1.47
C SER A 98 18.44 3.76 1.36
N ARG A 99 18.94 4.96 1.65
CA ARG A 99 18.14 6.19 1.52
C ARG A 99 17.64 6.41 0.10
N LEU A 100 18.44 6.06 -0.91
CA LEU A 100 18.06 6.19 -2.31
C LEU A 100 16.91 5.23 -2.66
N GLU A 101 17.00 4.00 -2.20
CA GLU A 101 15.96 2.98 -2.41
C GLU A 101 14.65 3.36 -1.71
N GLY A 102 14.73 3.94 -0.51
CA GLY A 102 13.56 4.54 0.15
C GLY A 102 12.93 5.66 -0.67
N VAL A 103 13.73 6.54 -1.28
CA VAL A 103 13.21 7.60 -2.17
C VAL A 103 12.53 6.99 -3.40
N ILE A 104 13.12 5.96 -4.01
CA ILE A 104 12.52 5.25 -5.14
C ILE A 104 11.14 4.68 -4.75
N MET A 105 11.03 4.06 -3.58
CA MET A 105 9.75 3.52 -3.09
C MET A 105 8.70 4.61 -2.87
N ILE A 106 9.07 5.76 -2.30
CA ILE A 106 8.16 6.90 -2.10
C ILE A 106 7.70 7.47 -3.46
N VAL A 107 8.61 7.63 -4.42
CA VAL A 107 8.27 8.09 -5.77
C VAL A 107 7.34 7.10 -6.48
N ALA A 108 7.58 5.80 -6.34
CA ALA A 108 6.70 4.76 -6.89
C ALA A 108 5.28 4.84 -6.27
N TYR A 109 5.17 5.06 -4.96
CA TYR A 109 3.88 5.25 -4.30
C TYR A 109 3.17 6.54 -4.76
N ALA A 110 3.90 7.64 -4.90
CA ALA A 110 3.35 8.90 -5.42
C ALA A 110 2.85 8.76 -6.86
N LEU A 111 3.59 8.03 -7.71
CA LEU A 111 3.18 7.70 -9.07
C LEU A 111 1.92 6.84 -9.08
N PHE A 112 1.82 5.85 -8.20
CA PHE A 112 0.61 5.03 -8.04
C PHE A 112 -0.61 5.89 -7.65
N LEU A 113 -0.47 6.78 -6.66
CA LEU A 113 -1.55 7.70 -6.28
C LEU A 113 -1.95 8.61 -7.44
N TYR A 114 -0.98 9.14 -8.17
CA TYR A 114 -1.25 9.96 -9.36
C TYR A 114 -2.03 9.19 -10.42
N LEU A 115 -1.61 7.98 -10.76
CA LEU A 115 -2.29 7.11 -11.73
C LEU A 115 -3.70 6.71 -11.27
N LEU A 116 -3.89 6.53 -9.96
CA LEU A 116 -5.19 6.20 -9.37
C LEU A 116 -6.16 7.39 -9.41
N ILE A 117 -5.66 8.61 -9.17
CA ILE A 117 -6.45 9.85 -9.17
C ILE A 117 -6.70 10.37 -10.59
N TRP A 118 -5.85 10.01 -11.55
CA TRP A 118 -5.90 10.53 -12.90
C TRP A 118 -7.29 10.34 -13.57
N PRO A 119 -7.93 11.39 -14.13
CA PRO A 119 -9.32 11.34 -14.58
C PRO A 119 -9.62 10.27 -15.63
N SER A 120 -8.68 9.97 -16.54
CA SER A 120 -8.88 8.90 -17.54
C SER A 120 -8.87 7.49 -16.94
N ALA A 121 -8.65 7.36 -15.63
CA ALA A 121 -8.79 6.12 -14.91
C ALA A 121 -10.27 5.75 -14.65
N TRP A 122 -11.17 6.73 -14.65
CA TRP A 122 -12.56 6.58 -14.22
C TRP A 122 -13.59 6.87 -15.31
N THR A 123 -13.15 7.38 -16.46
CA THR A 123 -13.99 7.49 -17.66
C THR A 123 -14.13 6.12 -18.34
N PRO A 124 -15.35 5.66 -18.64
CA PRO A 124 -15.59 4.38 -19.32
C PRO A 124 -15.02 4.35 -20.74
#